data_AF-A0A660PTX3-F1
#
_entry.id   AF-A0A660PTX3-F1
#
_cell.length_a   1.000
_cell.length_b   1.000
_cell.length_c   1.000
_cell.angle_alpha   90.00
_cell.angle_beta   90.00
_cell.angle_gamma   90.00
#
_symmetry.space_group_name_H-M   'P 1'
#
loop_
_entity.id
_entity.type
_entity.pdbx_description
1 polymer ?
#
loop_
_entity_poly.entity_id
_entity_poly.type
_entity_poly.pdbx_seq_one_letter_code
_entity_poly.pdbx_strand_id
1 'polypeptide(L)'
;MRRLVLLSVMALAVLAGHGGCEEIEYEKRHKDNPCVTLETNHGTMTLELYRDVAPAHVDSFVARTVEGFYDSTIFHRIIDQFMIQGGQPRKGSPNVDYTLDLEPSDVPHREGTLAMARTPDPNSAGTQFYIVLTQERTKHLDGQYTVFGHLISGYEVLHEIGAVKTNKSVPLEPVVLTKAFMSDVEGNPEKE
;
A
#
# COMPACT_ATOMS: atom_id res chain seq x y z
N MET A 1 9.34 11.53 31.46
CA MET A 1 10.38 11.55 30.40
C MET A 1 10.22 10.29 29.55
N ARG A 2 9.47 10.35 28.45
CA ARG A 2 9.49 9.33 27.39
C ARG A 2 10.15 9.99 26.19
N ARG A 3 11.29 9.46 25.76
CA ARG A 3 12.06 10.01 24.63
C ARG A 3 11.26 9.77 23.35
N LEU A 4 10.86 10.85 22.72
CA LEU A 4 10.32 10.91 21.38
C LEU A 4 11.47 10.52 20.42
N VAL A 5 11.37 9.35 19.78
CA VAL A 5 12.27 8.99 18.68
C VAL A 5 11.49 9.25 17.40
N LEU A 6 11.65 10.45 16.83
CA LEU A 6 11.30 10.68 15.43
C LEU A 6 12.36 9.97 14.58
N LEU A 7 12.09 8.73 14.18
CA LEU A 7 12.78 8.14 13.05
C LEU A 7 12.12 8.70 11.80
N SER A 8 12.68 9.78 11.28
CA SER A 8 12.42 10.24 9.93
C SER A 8 12.85 9.12 8.98
N VAL A 9 11.92 8.54 8.24
CA VAL A 9 12.22 7.61 7.14
C VAL A 9 13.06 8.38 6.13
N MET A 10 14.36 8.08 6.09
CA MET A 10 15.30 8.64 5.12
C MET A 10 15.36 7.68 3.94
N ALA A 11 15.03 8.18 2.75
CA ALA A 11 15.46 7.53 1.51
C ALA A 11 16.98 7.56 1.48
N LEU A 12 17.64 6.40 1.46
CA LEU A 12 19.09 6.31 1.33
C LEU A 12 19.42 6.25 -0.16
N ALA A 13 19.84 7.38 -0.74
CA ALA A 13 20.34 7.39 -2.12
C ALA A 13 21.74 6.74 -2.17
N VAL A 14 21.83 5.53 -2.71
CA VAL A 14 23.12 4.87 -2.98
C VAL A 14 23.70 5.45 -4.27
N LEU A 15 24.65 6.38 -4.14
CA LEU A 15 25.34 6.99 -5.28
C LEU A 15 26.33 6.01 -5.92
N ALA A 16 25.86 5.15 -6.80
CA ALA A 16 26.69 4.44 -7.76
C ALA A 16 26.73 5.24 -9.07
N GLY A 17 27.87 5.88 -9.36
CA GLY A 17 28.03 6.72 -10.54
C GLY A 17 27.87 5.99 -11.87
N HIS A 18 27.27 6.70 -12.83
CA HIS A 18 27.02 6.41 -14.26
C HIS A 18 25.58 6.01 -14.61
N GLY A 19 24.71 7.03 -14.77
CA GLY A 19 23.67 7.04 -15.81
C GLY A 19 22.43 6.16 -15.64
N GLY A 20 22.10 5.70 -14.43
CA GLY A 20 20.88 4.92 -14.15
C GLY A 20 19.77 5.77 -13.53
N CYS A 21 18.49 5.41 -13.78
CA CYS A 21 17.38 5.82 -12.92
C CYS A 21 17.75 5.53 -11.46
N GLU A 22 17.71 6.54 -10.59
CA GLU A 22 17.98 6.35 -9.15
C GLU A 22 16.93 5.42 -8.56
N GLU A 23 17.36 4.24 -8.12
CA GLU A 23 16.54 3.29 -7.36
C GLU A 23 16.51 3.79 -5.91
N ILE A 24 15.36 4.37 -5.51
CA ILE A 24 15.17 4.82 -4.13
C ILE A 24 14.85 3.59 -3.28
N GLU A 25 15.86 3.06 -2.58
CA GLU A 25 15.63 2.06 -1.55
C GLU A 25 15.13 2.76 -0.27
N TYR A 26 13.91 2.41 0.13
CA TYR A 26 13.30 2.87 1.36
C TYR A 26 13.67 1.90 2.49
N GLU A 27 14.44 2.37 3.48
CA GLU A 27 14.68 1.58 4.68
C GLU A 27 13.40 1.44 5.50
N LYS A 28 13.18 0.22 6.02
CA LYS A 28 12.10 -0.11 6.95
C LYS A 28 12.06 0.88 8.12
N ARG A 29 10.88 1.38 8.45
CA ARG A 29 10.65 2.22 9.65
C ARG A 29 10.91 1.44 10.94
N HIS A 30 10.51 0.17 11.00
CA HIS A 30 10.74 -0.68 12.16
C HIS A 30 11.12 -2.10 11.73
N LYS A 31 12.20 -2.65 12.31
CA LYS A 31 12.73 -3.97 11.94
C LYS A 31 11.69 -5.09 12.04
N ASP A 32 10.77 -4.99 13.00
CA ASP A 32 9.78 -6.01 13.32
C ASP A 32 8.44 -5.81 12.58
N ASN A 33 8.31 -4.78 11.74
CA ASN A 33 7.12 -4.59 10.93
C ASN A 33 7.00 -5.73 9.90
N PRO A 34 5.82 -6.28 9.61
CA PRO A 34 5.67 -7.24 8.52
C PRO A 34 5.87 -6.56 7.16
N CYS A 35 6.28 -7.33 6.14
CA CYS A 35 6.20 -6.91 4.74
C CYS A 35 5.22 -7.79 3.97
N VAL A 36 4.60 -7.19 2.96
CA VAL A 36 3.78 -7.90 1.96
C VAL A 36 4.24 -7.50 0.58
N THR A 37 4.44 -8.50 -0.27
CA THR A 37 4.72 -8.31 -1.70
C THR A 37 3.46 -8.54 -2.52
N LEU A 38 3.20 -7.59 -3.41
CA LEU A 38 2.11 -7.56 -4.38
C LEU A 38 2.69 -7.84 -5.77
N GLU A 39 2.43 -9.01 -6.32
CA GLU A 39 2.74 -9.31 -7.72
C GLU A 39 1.58 -8.86 -8.61
N THR A 40 1.89 -8.09 -9.64
CA THR A 40 0.89 -7.61 -10.61
C THR A 40 1.29 -7.98 -12.03
N ASN A 41 0.37 -7.82 -12.98
CA ASN A 41 0.68 -7.94 -14.40
C ASN A 41 1.57 -6.79 -14.95
N HIS A 42 1.98 -5.84 -14.11
CA HIS A 42 2.92 -4.76 -14.42
C HIS A 42 4.26 -4.90 -13.66
N GLY A 43 4.43 -5.93 -12.84
CA GLY A 43 5.59 -6.11 -11.99
C GLY A 43 5.22 -6.19 -10.51
N THR A 44 6.22 -6.04 -9.65
CA THR A 44 6.12 -6.36 -8.23
C THR A 44 6.29 -5.11 -7.38
N MET A 45 5.50 -5.00 -6.31
CA MET A 45 5.59 -3.94 -5.31
C MET A 45 5.73 -4.57 -3.92
N THR A 46 6.69 -4.12 -3.11
CA THR A 46 6.86 -4.59 -1.73
C THR A 46 6.49 -3.47 -0.76
N LEU A 47 5.62 -3.79 0.19
CA LEU A 47 5.06 -2.87 1.18
C LEU A 47 5.56 -3.24 2.59
N GLU A 48 6.05 -2.26 3.35
CA GLU A 48 6.16 -2.36 4.80
C GLU A 48 4.81 -2.03 5.45
N LEU A 49 4.40 -2.82 6.46
CA LEU A 49 3.16 -2.62 7.20
C LEU A 49 3.43 -2.04 8.60
N TYR A 50 2.81 -0.91 8.92
CA TYR A 50 3.05 -0.15 10.15
C TYR A 50 2.18 -0.65 11.30
N ARG A 51 2.51 -1.83 11.85
CA ARG A 51 1.74 -2.43 12.95
C ARG A 51 1.75 -1.57 14.22
N ASP A 52 2.78 -0.73 14.39
CA ASP A 52 2.88 0.27 15.46
C ASP A 52 1.89 1.43 15.31
N VAL A 53 1.40 1.69 14.10
CA VAL A 53 0.51 2.80 13.75
C VAL A 53 -0.95 2.36 13.67
N ALA A 54 -1.20 1.24 12.99
CA ALA A 54 -2.55 0.75 12.69
C ALA A 54 -2.65 -0.78 12.89
N PRO A 55 -2.50 -1.27 14.14
CA PRO A 55 -2.45 -2.71 14.42
C PRO A 55 -3.68 -3.47 13.91
N ALA A 56 -4.89 -2.94 14.02
CA ALA A 56 -6.09 -3.65 13.58
C ALA A 56 -6.13 -3.82 12.05
N HIS A 57 -5.73 -2.78 11.30
CA HIS A 57 -5.69 -2.86 9.84
C HIS A 57 -4.53 -3.71 9.33
N VAL A 58 -3.36 -3.65 9.96
CA VAL A 58 -2.25 -4.53 9.61
C VAL A 58 -2.62 -6.00 9.85
N ASP A 59 -3.21 -6.33 11.00
CA ASP A 59 -3.60 -7.70 11.32
C ASP A 59 -4.65 -8.23 10.34
N SER A 60 -5.63 -7.39 9.98
CA SER A 60 -6.62 -7.72 8.94
C SER A 60 -5.98 -7.94 7.58
N PHE A 61 -5.11 -7.02 7.12
CA PHE A 61 -4.46 -7.11 5.82
C PHE A 61 -3.55 -8.33 5.69
N VAL A 62 -2.78 -8.64 6.75
CA VAL A 62 -1.95 -9.85 6.83
C VAL A 62 -2.82 -11.10 6.77
N ALA A 63 -3.88 -11.18 7.57
CA ALA A 63 -4.78 -12.34 7.56
C ALA A 63 -5.40 -12.57 6.16
N ARG A 64 -5.88 -11.51 5.51
CA ARG A 64 -6.43 -11.59 4.14
C ARG A 64 -5.38 -11.98 3.10
N THR A 65 -4.15 -11.52 3.26
CA THR A 65 -3.01 -11.90 2.40
C THR A 65 -2.70 -13.38 2.53
N VAL A 66 -2.56 -13.89 3.76
CA VAL A 66 -2.27 -15.32 4.03
C VAL A 66 -3.40 -16.23 3.53
N GLU A 67 -4.65 -15.78 3.59
CA GLU A 67 -5.81 -16.50 3.05
C GLU A 67 -5.91 -16.48 1.51
N GLY A 68 -5.03 -15.76 0.81
CA GLY A 68 -5.10 -15.59 -0.65
C GLY A 68 -6.31 -14.76 -1.11
N PHE A 69 -6.88 -13.92 -0.23
CA PHE A 69 -8.04 -13.09 -0.56
C PHE A 69 -7.77 -12.15 -1.73
N TYR A 70 -6.56 -11.58 -1.75
CA TYR A 70 -6.14 -10.58 -2.72
C TYR A 70 -5.72 -11.16 -4.08
N ASP A 71 -5.51 -12.46 -4.17
CA ASP A 71 -5.09 -13.12 -5.40
C ASP A 71 -6.10 -12.92 -6.52
N SER A 72 -5.62 -12.58 -7.71
CA SER A 72 -6.46 -12.28 -8.88
C SER A 72 -7.52 -11.20 -8.64
N THR A 73 -7.35 -10.33 -7.64
CA THR A 73 -8.15 -9.09 -7.53
C THR A 73 -7.60 -8.03 -8.47
N ILE A 74 -8.28 -6.89 -8.59
CA ILE A 74 -7.89 -5.81 -9.50
C ILE A 74 -7.72 -4.48 -8.77
N PHE A 75 -6.85 -3.63 -9.31
CA PHE A 75 -6.87 -2.20 -9.05
C PHE A 75 -8.02 -1.57 -9.85
N HIS A 76 -9.21 -1.54 -9.25
CA HIS A 76 -10.45 -1.16 -9.90
C HIS A 76 -10.62 0.36 -10.07
N ARG A 77 -9.78 1.16 -9.38
CA ARG A 77 -9.85 2.62 -9.44
C ARG A 77 -8.44 3.22 -9.42
N ILE A 78 -8.09 3.92 -10.49
CA ILE A 78 -6.80 4.58 -10.69
C ILE A 78 -7.07 6.03 -11.07
N ILE A 79 -6.43 6.96 -10.36
CA ILE A 79 -6.49 8.39 -10.67
C ILE A 79 -5.06 8.90 -10.69
N ASP A 80 -4.61 9.29 -11.90
CA ASP A 80 -3.30 9.89 -12.10
C ASP A 80 -3.07 11.04 -11.12
N GLN A 81 -1.83 11.12 -10.61
CA GLN A 81 -1.41 12.08 -9.60
C GLN A 81 -2.35 12.09 -8.37
N PHE A 82 -2.85 10.93 -7.95
CA PHE A 82 -3.61 10.80 -6.71
C PHE A 82 -3.33 9.45 -6.04
N MET A 83 -3.88 8.35 -6.57
CA MET A 83 -3.69 7.00 -6.00
C MET A 83 -4.07 5.88 -6.96
N ILE A 84 -3.66 4.67 -6.61
CA ILE A 84 -4.16 3.40 -7.17
C ILE A 84 -4.91 2.66 -6.06
N GLN A 85 -6.13 2.19 -6.33
CA GLN A 85 -7.01 1.56 -5.33
C GLN A 85 -7.39 0.14 -5.72
N GLY A 86 -7.19 -0.80 -4.80
CA GLY A 86 -7.37 -2.24 -4.96
C GLY A 86 -8.09 -2.88 -3.76
N GLY A 87 -8.02 -4.21 -3.68
CA GLY A 87 -8.57 -4.97 -2.54
C GLY A 87 -10.09 -5.13 -2.52
N GLN A 88 -10.78 -4.82 -3.63
CA GLN A 88 -12.19 -5.15 -3.79
C GLN A 88 -12.34 -6.66 -4.04
N PRO A 89 -13.25 -7.36 -3.34
CA PRO A 89 -13.46 -8.78 -3.59
C PRO A 89 -13.86 -9.04 -5.03
N ARG A 90 -13.45 -10.21 -5.54
CA ARG A 90 -13.81 -10.66 -6.88
C ARG A 90 -15.34 -10.69 -7.01
N LYS A 91 -15.83 -10.41 -8.22
CA LYS A 91 -17.27 -10.41 -8.49
C LYS A 91 -17.88 -11.76 -8.10
N GLY A 92 -18.88 -11.73 -7.22
CA GLY A 92 -19.54 -12.94 -6.71
C GLY A 92 -18.87 -13.56 -5.48
N SER A 93 -17.72 -13.04 -5.03
CA SER A 93 -17.15 -13.38 -3.72
C SER A 93 -17.76 -12.48 -2.63
N PRO A 94 -18.00 -13.01 -1.42
CA PRO A 94 -18.50 -12.19 -0.32
C PRO A 94 -17.48 -11.13 0.07
N ASN A 95 -17.98 -9.98 0.54
CA ASN A 95 -17.16 -9.07 1.36
C ASN A 95 -16.87 -9.73 2.71
N VAL A 96 -15.90 -9.17 3.43
CA VAL A 96 -15.77 -9.45 4.86
C VAL A 96 -17.02 -9.01 5.62
N ASP A 97 -17.32 -9.70 6.72
CA ASP A 97 -18.47 -9.49 7.59
C ASP A 97 -18.17 -8.56 8.78
N TYR A 98 -17.02 -7.89 8.76
CA TYR A 98 -16.59 -6.91 9.75
C TYR A 98 -16.27 -5.56 9.10
N THR A 99 -16.23 -4.53 9.93
CA THR A 99 -15.60 -3.25 9.63
C THR A 99 -14.52 -2.96 10.64
N LEU A 100 -13.57 -2.11 10.27
CA LEU A 100 -12.51 -1.63 11.14
C LEU A 100 -12.73 -0.14 11.45
N ASP A 101 -12.58 0.20 12.73
CA ASP A 101 -12.61 1.58 13.22
C ASP A 101 -11.39 2.35 12.72
N LEU A 102 -11.56 3.65 12.46
CA LEU A 102 -10.44 4.52 12.07
C LEU A 102 -9.30 4.45 13.11
N GLU A 103 -8.08 4.19 12.66
CA GLU A 103 -6.85 4.30 13.47
C GLU A 103 -6.08 5.55 13.02
N PRO A 104 -6.33 6.73 13.64
CA PRO A 104 -5.74 7.99 13.19
C PRO A 104 -4.23 8.03 13.50
N SER A 105 -3.47 8.70 12.63
CA SER A 105 -2.03 8.93 12.85
C SER A 105 -1.56 10.24 12.22
N ASP A 106 -0.37 10.68 12.63
CA ASP A 106 0.33 11.82 12.03
C ASP A 106 1.16 11.43 10.78
N VAL A 107 1.01 10.19 10.29
CA VAL A 107 1.72 9.75 9.07
C VAL A 107 1.04 10.38 7.85
N PRO A 108 1.78 11.15 7.04
CA PRO A 108 1.19 11.84 5.89
C PRO A 108 0.95 10.90 4.71
N HIS A 109 -0.07 11.20 3.91
CA HIS A 109 -0.34 10.55 2.63
C HIS A 109 0.64 11.04 1.56
N ARG A 110 1.92 10.70 1.68
CA ARG A 110 2.94 10.94 0.65
C ARG A 110 2.98 9.81 -0.38
N GLU A 111 3.66 10.02 -1.49
CA GLU A 111 3.90 8.99 -2.52
C GLU A 111 4.36 7.66 -1.89
N GLY A 112 3.80 6.54 -2.33
CA GLY A 112 4.04 5.20 -1.77
C GLY A 112 3.25 4.87 -0.50
N THR A 113 2.56 5.84 0.12
CA THR A 113 1.77 5.57 1.34
C THR A 113 0.62 4.61 1.08
N LEU A 114 0.52 3.57 1.91
CA LEU A 114 -0.54 2.58 1.90
C LEU A 114 -1.60 2.96 2.96
N ALA A 115 -2.84 3.14 2.52
CA ALA A 115 -3.94 3.55 3.37
C ALA A 115 -5.25 2.83 3.02
N MET A 116 -6.17 2.80 3.97
CA MET A 116 -7.42 2.04 3.84
C MET A 116 -8.53 2.86 3.22
N ALA A 117 -9.22 2.27 2.23
CA ALA A 117 -10.44 2.83 1.70
C ALA A 117 -11.61 2.55 2.65
N ARG A 118 -12.59 3.46 2.65
CA ARG A 118 -13.79 3.39 3.48
C ARG A 118 -14.96 4.07 2.79
N THR A 119 -16.16 3.85 3.32
CA THR A 119 -17.34 4.64 2.98
C THR A 119 -17.28 6.02 3.67
N PRO A 120 -18.31 6.89 3.55
CA PRO A 120 -18.35 8.13 4.32
C PRO A 120 -18.19 7.96 5.84
N ASP A 121 -18.60 6.81 6.38
CA ASP A 121 -18.37 6.46 7.78
C ASP A 121 -16.86 6.17 8.02
N PRO A 122 -16.19 6.91 8.93
CA PRO A 122 -14.80 6.66 9.32
C PRO A 122 -14.51 5.21 9.75
N ASN A 123 -15.50 4.52 10.32
CA ASN A 123 -15.35 3.19 10.94
C ASN A 123 -15.86 2.05 10.03
N SER A 124 -15.75 2.24 8.72
CA SER A 124 -16.30 1.34 7.71
C SER A 124 -15.23 0.69 6.82
N ALA A 125 -13.96 0.75 7.22
CA ALA A 125 -12.89 0.11 6.47
C ALA A 125 -13.09 -1.42 6.42
N GLY A 126 -12.84 -2.01 5.26
CA GLY A 126 -12.94 -3.45 5.02
C GLY A 126 -11.64 -3.99 4.47
N THR A 127 -11.64 -4.50 3.23
CA THR A 127 -10.44 -5.05 2.57
C THR A 127 -9.81 -4.13 1.53
N GLN A 128 -10.50 -3.05 1.15
CA GLN A 128 -10.04 -2.16 0.10
C GLN A 128 -8.97 -1.20 0.62
N PHE A 129 -7.90 -1.05 -0.15
CA PHE A 129 -6.76 -0.20 0.16
C PHE A 129 -6.39 0.65 -1.06
N TYR A 130 -5.56 1.66 -0.84
CA TYR A 130 -4.95 2.44 -1.91
C TYR A 130 -3.49 2.78 -1.61
N ILE A 131 -2.71 2.95 -2.67
CA ILE A 131 -1.32 3.41 -2.64
C ILE A 131 -1.25 4.78 -3.29
N VAL A 132 -0.69 5.76 -2.59
CA VAL A 132 -0.64 7.16 -3.00
C VAL A 132 0.41 7.40 -4.09
N LEU A 133 0.05 8.17 -5.13
CA LEU A 133 0.96 8.56 -6.22
C LEU A 133 1.63 9.91 -6.00
N THR A 134 1.04 10.80 -5.22
CA THR A 134 1.63 12.12 -4.93
C THR A 134 1.00 12.72 -3.69
N GLN A 135 1.83 13.39 -2.87
CA GLN A 135 1.35 14.09 -1.68
C GLN A 135 0.52 15.32 -2.02
N GLU A 136 0.80 16.00 -3.13
CA GLU A 136 0.22 17.32 -3.43
C GLU A 136 -1.31 17.29 -3.48
N ARG A 137 -1.88 16.15 -3.90
CA ARG A 137 -3.32 15.96 -4.05
C ARG A 137 -3.95 15.13 -2.95
N THR A 138 -3.19 14.69 -1.95
CA THR A 138 -3.66 13.78 -0.87
C THR A 138 -3.51 14.36 0.54
N LYS A 139 -2.91 15.53 0.74
CA LYS A 139 -2.81 16.19 2.07
C LYS A 139 -4.12 16.28 2.84
N HIS A 140 -5.24 16.44 2.12
CA HIS A 140 -6.58 16.53 2.73
C HIS A 140 -7.07 15.20 3.33
N LEU A 141 -6.38 14.08 3.06
CA LEU A 141 -6.67 12.76 3.61
C LEU A 141 -5.96 12.52 4.96
N ASP A 142 -4.97 13.35 5.30
CA ASP A 142 -4.15 13.19 6.52
C ASP A 142 -5.03 13.21 7.78
N GLY A 143 -4.85 12.20 8.64
CA GLY A 143 -5.66 11.99 9.84
C GLY A 143 -7.13 11.61 9.60
N GLN A 144 -7.61 11.56 8.34
CA GLN A 144 -9.00 11.21 7.97
C GLN A 144 -9.16 9.77 7.47
N TYR A 145 -8.04 9.12 7.18
CA TYR A 145 -7.94 7.73 6.71
C TYR A 145 -6.82 7.03 7.44
N THR A 146 -7.01 5.75 7.73
CA THR A 146 -5.97 4.93 8.37
C THR A 146 -4.83 4.69 7.39
N VAL A 147 -3.66 5.25 7.70
CA VAL A 147 -2.39 4.87 7.08
C VAL A 147 -1.84 3.66 7.83
N PHE A 148 -1.53 2.59 7.11
CA PHE A 148 -1.08 1.33 7.71
C PHE A 148 0.16 0.73 7.05
N GLY A 149 0.82 1.47 6.15
CA GLY A 149 2.07 1.02 5.55
C GLY A 149 2.64 1.98 4.52
N HIS A 150 3.68 1.52 3.84
CA HIS A 150 4.36 2.27 2.79
C HIS A 150 5.06 1.34 1.81
N LEU A 151 5.14 1.77 0.56
CA LEU A 151 5.95 1.13 -0.47
C LEU A 151 7.43 1.25 -0.13
N ILE A 152 8.16 0.15 -0.21
CA ILE A 152 9.61 0.12 0.03
C ILE A 152 10.41 -0.32 -1.21
N SER A 153 9.75 -0.94 -2.19
CA SER A 153 10.31 -1.30 -3.50
C SER A 153 9.20 -1.41 -4.55
N GLY A 154 9.50 -1.15 -5.83
CA GLY A 154 8.56 -1.20 -6.94
C GLY A 154 7.89 0.14 -7.29
N TYR A 155 8.58 1.26 -7.09
CA TYR A 155 8.02 2.59 -7.40
C TYR A 155 7.78 2.78 -8.90
N GLU A 156 8.65 2.23 -9.74
CA GLU A 156 8.47 2.19 -11.19
C GLU A 156 7.17 1.48 -11.59
N VAL A 157 6.83 0.38 -10.91
CA VAL A 157 5.57 -0.36 -11.11
C VAL A 157 4.38 0.48 -10.63
N LEU A 158 4.48 1.13 -9.47
CA LEU A 158 3.46 2.06 -8.97
C LEU A 158 3.17 3.17 -9.99
N HIS A 159 4.21 3.77 -10.58
CA HIS A 159 4.08 4.81 -11.60
C HIS A 159 3.50 4.29 -12.91
N GLU A 160 3.94 3.11 -13.36
CA GLU A 160 3.40 2.48 -14.55
C GLU A 160 1.90 2.23 -14.42
N ILE A 161 1.48 1.65 -13.29
CA ILE A 161 0.07 1.44 -12.96
C ILE A 161 -0.67 2.78 -12.86
N GLY A 162 -0.10 3.78 -12.20
CA GLY A 162 -0.70 5.11 -12.06
C GLY A 162 -0.95 5.84 -13.38
N ALA A 163 -0.17 5.52 -14.41
CA ALA A 163 -0.22 6.13 -15.74
C ALA A 163 -1.12 5.39 -16.76
N VAL A 164 -1.74 4.26 -16.39
CA VAL A 164 -2.61 3.53 -17.32
C VAL A 164 -3.82 4.35 -17.77
N LYS A 165 -4.30 4.08 -18.98
CA LYS A 165 -5.50 4.75 -19.49
C LYS A 165 -6.73 4.34 -18.70
N THR A 166 -7.56 5.31 -18.32
CA THR A 166 -8.78 5.07 -17.56
C THR A 166 -10.02 5.71 -18.23
N ASN A 167 -11.19 5.15 -17.93
CA ASN A 167 -12.49 5.76 -18.17
C ASN A 167 -13.19 5.95 -16.82
N LYS A 168 -13.42 7.21 -16.40
CA LYS A 168 -13.96 7.54 -15.08
C LYS A 168 -13.21 6.87 -13.93
N SER A 169 -11.87 6.87 -13.99
CA SER A 169 -10.95 6.20 -13.04
C SER A 169 -10.90 4.68 -13.12
N VAL A 170 -11.73 4.03 -13.94
CA VAL A 170 -11.64 2.57 -14.16
C VAL A 170 -10.61 2.31 -15.24
N PRO A 171 -9.58 1.48 -15.02
CA PRO A 171 -8.61 1.13 -16.06
C PRO A 171 -9.28 0.52 -17.29
N LEU A 172 -8.83 0.91 -18.48
CA LEU A 172 -9.34 0.35 -19.74
C LEU A 172 -8.92 -1.11 -19.91
N GLU A 173 -7.68 -1.41 -19.55
CA GLU A 173 -7.15 -2.77 -19.44
C GLU A 173 -7.04 -3.14 -17.95
N PRO A 174 -7.42 -4.36 -17.54
CA PRO A 174 -7.33 -4.76 -16.14
C PRO A 174 -5.90 -4.71 -15.61
N VAL A 175 -5.71 -4.01 -14.50
CA VAL A 175 -4.51 -4.12 -13.66
C VAL A 175 -4.81 -5.13 -12.57
N VAL A 176 -4.20 -6.31 -12.70
CA VAL A 176 -4.47 -7.49 -11.87
C VAL A 176 -3.40 -7.62 -10.81
N LEU A 177 -3.82 -7.73 -9.54
CA LEU A 177 -3.00 -8.23 -8.45
C LEU A 177 -2.98 -9.76 -8.57
N THR A 178 -1.97 -10.31 -9.23
CA THR A 178 -1.89 -11.74 -9.52
C THR A 178 -1.71 -12.55 -8.25
N LYS A 179 -0.93 -12.03 -7.30
CA LYS A 179 -0.68 -12.66 -6.01
C LYS A 179 -0.31 -11.64 -4.94
N ALA A 180 -0.71 -11.89 -3.69
CA ALA A 180 -0.15 -11.20 -2.53
C ALA A 180 0.42 -12.22 -1.54
N PHE A 181 1.59 -11.96 -0.95
CA PHE A 181 2.19 -12.87 0.03
C PHE A 181 3.07 -12.13 1.05
N MET A 182 3.26 -12.75 2.21
CA MET A 182 4.20 -12.28 3.25
C MET A 182 5.63 -12.44 2.76
N SER A 183 6.43 -11.40 2.90
CA SER A 183 7.79 -11.36 2.35
C SER A 183 8.79 -10.71 3.30
N ASP A 184 10.08 -10.89 3.00
CA ASP A 184 11.13 -10.03 3.55
C ASP A 184 11.18 -8.66 2.82
N VAL A 185 12.15 -7.81 3.19
CA VAL A 185 12.31 -6.48 2.59
C VAL A 185 12.74 -6.52 1.12
N GLU A 186 13.35 -7.62 0.68
CA GLU A 186 13.78 -7.83 -0.70
C GLU A 186 12.62 -8.38 -1.56
N GLY A 187 11.46 -8.65 -0.95
CA GLY A 187 10.30 -9.22 -1.62
C GLY A 187 10.37 -10.73 -1.79
N ASN A 188 11.32 -11.41 -1.14
CA ASN A 188 11.34 -12.87 -1.15
C ASN A 188 10.25 -13.40 -0.21
N PRO A 189 9.54 -14.47 -0.57
CA PRO A 189 8.56 -15.09 0.33
C PRO A 189 9.18 -15.46 1.68
N GLU A 190 8.47 -15.17 2.77
CA GLU A 190 8.87 -15.68 4.10
C GLU A 190 8.89 -17.22 4.05
N LYS A 191 9.96 -17.82 4.58
CA LYS A 191 10.05 -19.28 4.68
C LYS A 191 9.09 -19.74 5.78
N GLU A 192 8.19 -20.67 5.43
CA GLU A 192 7.33 -21.39 6.38
C GLU A 192 8.13 -22.11 7.48
#